data_AF-A0AAX4HQZ8-F1
#
_entry.id   AF-A0AAX4HQZ8-F1
#
_cell.length_a   1.000
_cell.length_b   1.000
_cell.length_c   1.000
_cell.angle_alpha   90.00
_cell.angle_beta   90.00
_cell.angle_gamma   90.00
#
_symmetry.space_group_name_H-M   'P 1'
#
loop_
_entity.id
_entity.type
_entity.pdbx_description
1 polymer ?
#
loop_
_entity_poly.entity_id
_entity_poly.type
_entity_poly.pdbx_seq_one_letter_code
_entity_poly.pdbx_strand_id
1 'polypeptide(L)'
;MNASSGVWLSINDYSRYKDVSISTIRRHIKNNILKYKEENGKYFIYVPSTEKLRLREEEEVLKIKLETELLRTQIRQLREENNELRMLVEIYEKQSMNKASAPAAMELPPELPPIL
;
A
#
# COMPACT_ATOMS: atom_id res chain seq x y z
N MET A 1 -19.21 31.40 -12.73
CA MET A 1 -18.78 31.12 -14.12
C MET A 1 -18.49 29.64 -14.22
N ASN A 2 -19.36 28.86 -14.86
CA ASN A 2 -19.26 27.39 -14.89
C ASN A 2 -18.28 26.97 -15.97
N ALA A 3 -16.99 26.91 -15.64
CA ALA A 3 -16.02 26.26 -16.50
C ALA A 3 -16.31 24.76 -16.45
N SER A 4 -16.97 24.26 -17.48
CA SER A 4 -17.09 22.84 -17.79
C SER A 4 -15.69 22.27 -18.03
N SER A 5 -14.93 22.04 -16.97
CA SER A 5 -13.61 21.43 -17.05
C SER A 5 -13.79 19.96 -17.36
N GLY A 6 -13.20 19.52 -18.47
CA GLY A 6 -13.12 18.12 -18.82
C GLY A 6 -11.78 17.82 -19.45
N VAL A 7 -11.43 16.55 -19.46
CA VAL A 7 -10.12 16.07 -19.89
C VAL A 7 -10.28 15.36 -21.23
N TRP A 8 -9.37 15.65 -22.15
CA TRP A 8 -9.25 14.90 -23.39
C TRP A 8 -8.45 13.63 -23.12
N LEU A 9 -9.07 12.48 -23.40
CA LEU A 9 -8.45 11.17 -23.29
C LEU A 9 -8.10 10.63 -24.67
N SER A 10 -6.98 9.92 -24.80
CA SER A 10 -6.73 9.15 -26.02
C SER A 10 -7.81 8.07 -26.18
N ILE A 11 -8.02 7.59 -27.41
CA ILE A 11 -8.97 6.50 -27.66
C ILE A 11 -8.69 5.23 -26.83
N ASN A 12 -7.42 4.97 -26.53
CA ASN A 12 -7.02 3.86 -25.67
C ASN A 12 -7.41 4.10 -24.22
N ASP A 13 -7.16 5.31 -23.71
CA ASP A 13 -7.51 5.66 -22.33
C ASP A 13 -9.03 5.70 -22.15
N TYR A 14 -9.76 6.22 -23.14
CA TYR A 14 -11.22 6.23 -23.13
C TYR A 14 -11.81 4.82 -23.18
N SER A 15 -11.17 3.90 -23.92
CA SER A 15 -11.54 2.48 -23.97
C SER A 15 -11.46 1.83 -22.59
N ARG A 16 -10.35 2.05 -21.88
CA ARG A 16 -10.18 1.58 -20.50
C ARG A 16 -11.15 2.26 -19.53
N TYR A 17 -11.40 3.55 -19.76
CA TYR A 17 -12.23 4.37 -18.89
C TYR A 17 -13.71 4.01 -18.92
N LYS A 18 -14.30 3.74 -20.09
CA LYS A 18 -15.71 3.33 -20.22
C LYS A 18 -15.90 1.81 -20.33
N ASP A 19 -14.82 1.03 -20.30
CA ASP A 19 -14.81 -0.42 -20.59
C ASP A 19 -15.51 -0.75 -21.93
N VAL A 20 -15.15 -0.01 -22.97
CA VAL A 20 -15.73 -0.14 -24.31
C VAL A 20 -14.62 -0.36 -25.33
N SER A 21 -14.80 -1.31 -26.23
CA SER A 21 -13.82 -1.59 -27.29
C SER A 21 -13.57 -0.36 -28.19
N ILE A 22 -12.33 -0.25 -28.70
CA ILE A 22 -11.94 0.80 -29.65
C ILE A 22 -12.86 0.81 -30.88
N SER A 23 -13.28 -0.36 -31.35
CA SER A 23 -14.21 -0.50 -32.48
C SER A 23 -15.57 0.14 -32.18
N THR A 24 -16.11 -0.07 -30.98
CA THR A 24 -17.35 0.57 -30.54
C THR A 24 -17.17 2.08 -30.40
N ILE A 25 -16.03 2.54 -29.88
CA ILE A 25 -15.74 3.98 -29.77
C ILE A 25 -15.68 4.63 -31.16
N ARG A 26 -15.01 4.01 -32.13
CA ARG A 26 -14.99 4.49 -33.52
C ARG A 26 -16.40 4.55 -34.12
N ARG A 27 -17.27 3.58 -33.81
CA ARG A 27 -18.68 3.62 -34.21
C ARG A 27 -19.42 4.81 -33.59
N HIS A 28 -19.20 5.08 -32.31
CA HIS A 28 -19.81 6.22 -31.62
C HIS A 28 -19.30 7.57 -32.12
N ILE A 29 -18.03 7.66 -32.53
CA ILE A 29 -17.45 8.81 -33.23
C ILE A 29 -18.18 9.03 -34.56
N LYS A 30 -18.35 7.98 -35.37
CA LYS A 30 -19.09 8.07 -36.65
C LYS A 30 -20.55 8.50 -36.47
N ASN A 31 -21.19 8.03 -35.39
CA ASN A 31 -22.58 8.38 -35.07
C ASN A 31 -22.73 9.72 -34.33
N ASN A 32 -21.63 10.47 -34.15
CA ASN A 32 -21.59 11.77 -33.48
C ASN A 32 -22.17 11.78 -32.05
N ILE A 33 -22.07 10.64 -31.36
CA ILE A 33 -22.55 10.46 -29.98
C ILE A 33 -21.56 11.07 -28.97
N LEU A 34 -20.28 11.12 -29.33
CA LEU A 34 -19.18 11.54 -28.46
C LEU A 34 -18.52 12.80 -28.99
N LYS A 35 -18.16 13.71 -28.08
CA LYS A 35 -17.29 14.84 -28.42
C LYS A 35 -15.86 14.33 -28.60
N TYR A 36 -15.35 14.43 -29.83
CA TYR A 36 -13.99 13.99 -30.17
C TYR A 36 -13.23 15.07 -30.91
N LYS A 37 -11.90 14.97 -30.88
CA LYS A 37 -10.99 15.70 -31.76
C LYS A 37 -9.97 14.73 -32.34
N GLU A 38 -9.47 15.04 -33.52
CA GLU A 38 -8.41 14.28 -34.18
C GLU A 38 -7.16 15.15 -34.28
N GLU A 39 -6.05 14.69 -33.71
CA GLU A 39 -4.74 15.36 -33.77
C GLU A 39 -3.70 14.33 -34.21
N ASN A 40 -3.01 14.60 -35.32
CA ASN A 40 -1.97 13.73 -35.90
C ASN A 40 -2.42 12.27 -36.10
N GLY A 41 -3.64 12.05 -36.60
CA GLY A 41 -4.22 10.71 -36.82
C GLY A 41 -4.59 9.96 -35.53
N LYS A 42 -4.52 10.62 -34.37
CA LYS A 42 -4.96 10.07 -33.08
C LYS A 42 -6.28 10.70 -32.68
N TYR A 43 -7.21 9.85 -32.23
CA TYR A 43 -8.49 10.28 -31.68
C TYR A 43 -8.36 10.60 -30.20
N PHE A 44 -8.88 11.75 -29.82
CA PHE A 44 -9.06 12.17 -28.43
C PHE A 44 -10.54 12.40 -28.14
N ILE A 45 -11.02 11.86 -27.02
CA ILE A 45 -12.42 11.93 -26.60
C ILE A 45 -12.52 12.79 -25.35
N TYR A 46 -13.48 13.71 -25.35
CA TYR A 46 -13.71 14.60 -24.21
C TYR A 46 -14.50 13.88 -23.12
N VAL A 47 -13.95 13.88 -21.92
CA VAL A 47 -14.58 13.35 -20.71
C VAL A 47 -14.82 14.48 -19.72
N PRO A 48 -16.07 14.72 -19.29
CA PRO A 48 -16.35 15.67 -18.20
C PRO A 48 -15.58 15.27 -16.93
N SER A 49 -14.91 16.22 -16.26
CA SER A 49 -14.06 15.92 -15.10
C SER A 49 -14.81 15.24 -13.94
N THR A 50 -16.13 15.41 -13.86
CA THR A 50 -16.98 14.86 -12.79
C THR A 50 -16.91 13.35 -12.66
N GLU A 51 -16.80 12.62 -13.77
CA GLU A 51 -16.75 11.15 -13.72
C GLU A 51 -15.31 10.63 -13.52
N LYS A 52 -14.31 11.35 -14.03
CA LYS A 52 -12.89 10.98 -13.91
C LYS A 52 -12.34 11.17 -12.49
N LEU A 53 -12.85 12.17 -11.77
CA LEU A 53 -12.52 12.42 -10.37
C LEU A 53 -12.98 11.26 -9.50
N ARG A 54 -14.21 10.77 -9.69
CA ARG A 54 -14.80 9.71 -8.85
C ARG A 54 -14.02 8.41 -8.85
N LEU A 55 -13.65 7.90 -10.03
CA LEU A 55 -12.91 6.62 -10.12
C LEU A 55 -11.50 6.71 -9.55
N ARG A 56 -10.82 7.84 -9.78
CA ARG A 56 -9.48 8.08 -9.22
C ARG A 56 -9.53 8.26 -7.71
N GLU A 57 -10.54 8.96 -7.20
CA GLU A 57 -10.81 9.09 -5.77
C GLU A 57 -11.10 7.71 -5.15
N GLU A 58 -11.90 6.85 -5.79
CA GLU A 58 -12.19 5.50 -5.31
C GLU A 58 -10.92 4.62 -5.27
N GLU A 59 -10.08 4.65 -6.31
CA GLU A 59 -8.81 3.92 -6.36
C GLU A 59 -7.84 4.40 -5.27
N GLU A 60 -7.70 5.72 -5.10
CA GLU A 60 -6.85 6.33 -4.07
C GLU A 60 -7.36 5.98 -2.66
N VAL A 61 -8.68 6.01 -2.43
CA VAL A 61 -9.29 5.61 -1.15
C VAL A 61 -9.06 4.13 -0.86
N LEU A 62 -9.19 3.25 -1.85
CA LEU A 62 -8.93 1.82 -1.68
C LEU A 62 -7.45 1.56 -1.34
N LYS A 63 -6.53 2.25 -2.01
CA LYS A 63 -5.09 2.16 -1.73
C LYS A 63 -4.76 2.60 -0.30
N ILE A 64 -5.30 3.74 0.13
CA ILE A 64 -5.11 4.26 1.48
C ILE A 64 -5.67 3.29 2.53
N LYS A 65 -6.84 2.70 2.29
CA LYS A 65 -7.43 1.70 3.20
C LYS A 65 -6.54 0.46 3.35
N LEU A 66 -6.04 -0.07 2.23
CA LEU A 66 -5.17 -1.23 2.25
C LEU A 66 -3.87 -0.94 3.02
N GLU A 67 -3.26 0.21 2.76
CA GLU A 67 -2.05 0.66 3.47
C GLU A 67 -2.30 0.83 4.97
N THR A 68 -3.46 1.39 5.35
CA THR A 68 -3.85 1.54 6.76
C THR A 68 -3.95 0.19 7.47
N GLU A 69 -4.56 -0.81 6.84
CA GLU A 69 -4.68 -2.16 7.43
C GLU A 69 -3.32 -2.86 7.57
N LEU A 70 -2.44 -2.72 6.57
CA LEU A 70 -1.08 -3.25 6.64
C LEU A 70 -0.28 -2.61 7.78
N LEU A 71 -0.31 -1.28 7.88
CA LEU A 71 0.38 -0.54 8.94
C LEU A 71 -0.16 -0.91 10.33
N ARG A 72 -1.49 -1.08 10.48
CA ARG A 72 -2.09 -1.55 11.74
C ARG A 72 -1.61 -2.94 12.13
N THR A 73 -1.45 -3.83 11.16
CA THR A 73 -0.96 -5.19 11.39
C THR A 73 0.50 -5.17 11.84
N GLN A 74 1.35 -4.38 11.17
CA GLN A 74 2.76 -4.21 11.56
C GLN A 74 2.90 -3.61 12.97
N ILE A 75 2.10 -2.60 13.31
CA ILE A 75 2.10 -2.01 14.67
C ILE A 75 1.76 -3.06 15.73
N ARG A 76 0.82 -3.96 15.44
CA ARG A 76 0.47 -5.03 16.37
C ARG A 76 1.63 -5.99 16.59
N GLN A 77 2.24 -6.48 15.50
CA GLN A 77 3.39 -7.39 15.56
C GLN A 77 4.56 -6.78 16.33
N LEU A 78 4.94 -5.54 16.01
CA LEU A 78 6.04 -4.86 16.70
C LEU A 78 5.77 -4.62 18.19
N ARG A 79 4.50 -4.48 18.59
CA ARG A 79 4.11 -4.36 20.00
C ARG A 79 4.22 -5.70 20.73
N GLU A 80 3.80 -6.78 20.09
CA GLU A 80 3.94 -8.14 20.62
C GLU A 80 5.42 -8.48 20.82
N GLU A 81 6.25 -8.28 19.78
CA GLU A 81 7.71 -8.49 19.85
C GLU A 81 8.36 -7.62 20.95
N ASN A 82 7.98 -6.34 21.08
CA ASN A 82 8.48 -5.49 22.16
C ASN A 82 8.11 -6.02 23.54
N ASN A 83 6.90 -6.55 23.71
CA ASN A 83 6.46 -7.07 25.00
C ASN A 83 7.22 -8.35 25.36
N GLU A 84 7.43 -9.25 24.39
CA GLU A 84 8.24 -10.46 24.57
C GLU A 84 9.68 -10.13 24.95
N LEU A 85 10.30 -9.18 24.24
CA LEU A 85 11.66 -8.73 24.52
C LEU A 85 11.77 -8.09 25.90
N ARG A 86 10.81 -7.23 26.28
CA ARG A 86 10.77 -6.63 27.63
C ARG A 86 10.66 -7.69 28.73
N MET A 87 9.83 -8.71 28.51
CA MET A 87 9.68 -9.82 29.45
C MET A 87 10.98 -10.62 29.60
N LEU A 88 11.66 -10.91 28.48
CA LEU A 88 12.97 -11.57 28.51
C LEU A 88 14.00 -10.76 29.29
N VAL A 89 14.10 -9.46 29.00
CA VAL A 89 14.99 -8.53 29.72
C VAL A 89 14.70 -8.56 31.22
N GLU A 90 13.44 -8.45 31.62
CA GLU A 90 13.03 -8.48 33.03
C GLU A 90 13.43 -9.80 33.72
N ILE A 91 13.28 -10.95 33.04
CA ILE A 91 13.69 -12.25 33.56
C ILE A 91 15.22 -12.29 33.77
N TYR A 92 16.00 -11.85 32.79
CA TYR A 92 17.47 -11.86 32.89
C TYR A 92 17.99 -10.89 33.95
N GLU A 93 17.40 -9.70 34.05
CA GLU A 93 17.75 -8.71 35.08
C GLU A 93 17.45 -9.26 36.48
N LYS A 94 16.29 -9.88 36.70
CA LYS A 94 15.94 -10.52 37.97
C LYS A 94 16.87 -11.68 38.32
N GLN A 95 17.24 -12.51 37.35
CA GLN A 95 18.18 -13.62 37.57
C GLN A 95 19.60 -13.13 37.90
N SER A 96 20.05 -12.04 37.28
CA SER A 96 21.33 -11.40 37.58
C SER A 96 21.33 -10.81 39.01
N MET A 97 20.25 -10.12 39.39
CA MET A 97 20.06 -9.56 40.73
C MET A 97 20.04 -10.65 41.81
N ASN A 98 19.37 -11.78 41.56
CA ASN A 98 19.32 -12.91 42.50
C ASN A 98 20.67 -13.63 42.66
N LYS A 99 21.51 -13.67 41.62
CA LYS A 99 22.89 -14.20 41.69
C LYS A 99 23.84 -13.28 42.46
N ALA A 100 23.61 -11.96 42.44
CA ALA A 100 24.41 -11.00 43.21
C ALA A 100 24.13 -11.03 44.73
N SER A 101 23.02 -11.66 45.16
CA SER A 101 22.64 -11.80 46.58
C SER A 101 22.96 -13.16 47.23
N ALA A 102 23.59 -14.09 46.51
CA ALA A 102 24.06 -15.36 47.08
C ALA A 102 25.50 -15.22 47.61
N PRO A 103 25.82 -15.64 48.85
CA PRO A 103 27.19 -15.57 49.34
C PRO A 103 28.08 -16.57 48.60
N ALA A 104 29.21 -16.07 48.12
CA ALA A 104 30.38 -16.76 47.59
C ALA A 104 30.44 -18.29 47.79
N ALA A 105 29.85 -19.06 46.88
CA ALA A 105 30.26 -20.43 46.56
C ALA A 105 29.45 -20.91 45.33
N MET A 106 29.94 -20.65 44.13
CA MET A 106 29.53 -21.45 42.98
C MET A 106 30.71 -21.62 42.03
N GLU A 107 31.25 -22.84 42.07
CA GLU A 107 32.34 -23.33 41.24
C GLU A 107 32.03 -23.10 39.76
N LEU A 108 33.06 -22.67 39.02
CA LEU A 108 33.01 -22.53 37.56
C LEU A 108 32.63 -23.87 36.92
N PRO A 109 31.77 -23.88 35.88
CA PRO A 109 31.53 -25.09 35.10
C PRO A 109 32.84 -25.57 34.45
N PRO A 110 33.08 -26.90 34.36
CA PRO A 110 34.30 -27.42 33.76
C PRO A 110 34.41 -27.02 32.28
N GLU A 111 35.61 -26.58 31.89
CA GLU A 111 35.95 -26.25 30.50
C GLU A 111 35.66 -27.45 29.58
N LEU A 112 35.08 -27.17 28.40
CA LEU A 112 34.90 -28.16 27.36
C LEU A 112 36.28 -28.66 26.88
N PRO A 113 36.44 -29.97 26.62
CA PRO A 113 37.70 -30.51 26.17
C PRO A 113 38.09 -29.95 24.79
N PRO A 114 39.40 -29.74 24.53
CA PRO A 114 39.86 -29.20 23.27
C PRO A 114 39.55 -30.17 22.13
N ILE A 115 38.95 -29.62 21.06
CA ILE A 115 38.73 -30.33 19.81
C ILE A 115 40.11 -30.45 19.12
N LEU A 116 40.57 -31.69 18.96
CA LEU A 116 41.73 -32.06 18.14
C LEU A 116 41.37 -32.08 16.66
#